data_AF-A0A2R7T036-F1
#
_entry.id   AF-A0A2R7T036-F1
#
_cell.length_a   1.000
_cell.length_b   1.000
_cell.length_c   1.000
_cell.angle_alpha   90.00
_cell.angle_beta   90.00
_cell.angle_gamma   90.00
#
_symmetry.space_group_name_H-M   'P 1'
#
loop_
_entity.id
_entity.type
_entity.pdbx_description
1 polymer ?
#
loop_
_entity_poly.entity_id
_entity_poly.type
_entity_poly.pdbx_seq_one_letter_code
_entity_poly.pdbx_strand_id
1 'polypeptide(L)'
;MQTEPSSAAEFDGAVAMPLLAAAELQDHLMTVTNDLERLQRLLDDAGEALSTHFYSASNEAMGLLSTTDGGNTSDGLKQIMQDIAGAITALQFQDMATQLIAHTSQRLRNCADQLARDTFGMDDEDGAAIVEIAPLRPNPVTQDEMDAGSIELF
;
A
#
# COMPACT_ATOMS: atom_id res chain seq x y z
N MET A 1 -1.77 26.67 -62.27
CA MET A 1 -2.20 26.77 -60.86
C MET A 1 -3.06 25.55 -60.59
N GLN A 2 -2.45 24.47 -60.12
CA GLN A 2 -3.14 23.26 -59.64
C GLN A 2 -2.67 23.08 -58.19
N THR A 3 -3.61 23.14 -57.27
CA THR A 3 -3.40 22.90 -55.84
C THR A 3 -3.62 21.42 -55.57
N GLU A 4 -2.55 20.70 -55.24
CA GLU A 4 -2.64 19.34 -54.69
C GLU A 4 -3.11 19.43 -53.22
N PRO A 5 -4.08 18.60 -52.77
CA PRO A 5 -4.40 18.51 -51.36
C PRO A 5 -3.32 17.66 -50.65
N SER A 6 -2.69 18.29 -49.67
CA SER A 6 -1.82 17.65 -48.68
C SER A 6 -2.57 16.51 -47.99
N SER A 7 -2.21 15.27 -48.29
CA SER A 7 -2.60 14.10 -47.51
C SER A 7 -1.95 14.22 -46.13
N ALA A 8 -2.76 14.56 -45.13
CA ALA A 8 -2.42 14.33 -43.75
C ALA A 8 -2.28 12.82 -43.56
N ALA A 9 -1.05 12.35 -43.42
CA ALA A 9 -0.78 11.00 -42.96
C ALA A 9 -1.33 10.91 -41.53
N GLU A 10 -2.48 10.26 -41.41
CA GLU A 10 -3.08 9.81 -40.17
C GLU A 10 -2.03 9.01 -39.40
N PHE A 11 -1.62 9.52 -38.23
CA PHE A 11 -0.91 8.71 -37.24
C PHE A 11 -1.93 7.79 -36.56
N ASP A 12 -2.44 6.81 -37.29
CA ASP A 12 -3.17 5.70 -36.70
C ASP A 12 -2.20 4.53 -36.49
N GLY A 13 -1.37 4.69 -35.46
CA GLY A 13 -0.28 3.76 -35.10
C GLY A 13 -0.47 3.18 -33.71
N ALA A 14 -1.71 2.99 -33.26
CA ALA A 14 -1.98 2.21 -32.06
C ALA A 14 -1.60 0.76 -32.33
N VAL A 15 -0.38 0.37 -31.96
CA VAL A 15 0.04 -1.03 -32.00
C VAL A 15 -0.80 -1.78 -30.96
N ALA A 16 -1.85 -2.46 -31.42
CA ALA A 16 -2.66 -3.31 -30.56
C ALA A 16 -1.79 -4.42 -29.95
N MET A 17 -1.82 -4.55 -28.62
CA MET A 17 -1.12 -5.63 -27.92
C MET A 17 -1.69 -6.98 -28.38
N PRO A 18 -0.86 -7.99 -28.68
CA PRO A 18 -1.35 -9.33 -28.97
C PRO A 18 -2.20 -9.89 -27.81
N LEU A 19 -3.35 -10.49 -28.12
CA LEU A 19 -4.32 -11.02 -27.13
C LEU A 19 -3.66 -11.92 -26.08
N LEU A 20 -2.76 -12.80 -26.49
CA LEU A 20 -2.04 -13.70 -25.59
C LEU A 20 -1.15 -12.92 -24.60
N ALA A 21 -0.45 -11.89 -25.09
CA ALA A 21 0.39 -11.06 -24.24
C ALA A 21 -0.44 -10.22 -23.25
N ALA A 22 -1.62 -9.75 -23.66
CA ALA A 22 -2.54 -9.05 -22.79
C ALA A 22 -3.13 -9.97 -21.70
N ALA A 23 -3.48 -11.22 -22.05
CA ALA A 23 -3.93 -12.22 -21.09
C ALA A 23 -2.85 -12.56 -20.06
N GLU A 24 -1.61 -12.80 -20.52
CA GLU A 24 -0.47 -13.05 -19.62
C GLU A 24 -0.19 -11.86 -18.71
N LEU A 25 -0.22 -10.64 -19.22
CA LEU A 25 -0.02 -9.45 -18.40
C LEU A 25 -1.14 -9.28 -17.37
N GLN A 26 -2.40 -9.50 -17.76
CA GLN A 26 -3.53 -9.46 -16.84
C GLN A 26 -3.35 -10.48 -15.71
N ASP A 27 -2.98 -11.73 -16.03
CA ASP A 27 -2.77 -12.78 -15.03
C ASP A 27 -1.62 -12.45 -14.05
N HIS A 28 -0.52 -11.88 -14.55
CA HIS A 28 0.56 -11.38 -13.68
C HIS A 28 0.09 -10.26 -12.75
N LEU A 29 -0.69 -9.28 -13.26
CA LEU A 29 -1.24 -8.21 -12.44
C LEU A 29 -2.20 -8.75 -11.36
N MET A 30 -3.01 -9.75 -11.70
CA MET A 30 -3.88 -10.44 -10.75
C MET A 30 -3.06 -11.15 -9.67
N THR A 31 -2.01 -11.88 -10.05
CA THR A 31 -1.12 -12.58 -9.12
C THR A 31 -0.45 -11.60 -8.15
N VAL A 32 0.14 -10.52 -8.66
CA VAL A 32 0.78 -9.49 -7.82
C VAL A 32 -0.23 -8.86 -6.87
N THR A 33 -1.46 -8.60 -7.31
CA THR A 33 -2.51 -8.06 -6.44
C THR A 33 -2.84 -9.00 -5.27
N ASN A 34 -2.97 -10.31 -5.54
CA ASN A 34 -3.19 -11.32 -4.49
C ASN A 34 -2.00 -11.41 -3.52
N ASP A 35 -0.77 -11.32 -4.02
CA ASP A 35 0.43 -11.33 -3.19
C ASP A 35 0.51 -10.09 -2.30
N LEU A 36 0.13 -8.91 -2.80
CA LEU A 36 0.07 -7.68 -2.01
C LEU A 36 -1.01 -7.77 -0.91
N GLU A 37 -2.19 -8.32 -1.19
CA GLU A 37 -3.23 -8.57 -0.18
C GLU A 37 -2.75 -9.55 0.90
N ARG A 38 -1.96 -10.56 0.51
CA ARG A 38 -1.36 -11.49 1.47
C ARG A 38 -0.26 -10.82 2.29
N LEU A 39 0.58 -9.99 1.66
CA LEU A 39 1.62 -9.23 2.34
C LEU A 39 1.01 -8.26 3.36
N GLN A 40 -0.07 -7.57 2.98
CA GLN A 40 -0.80 -6.67 3.87
C GLN A 40 -1.25 -7.40 5.15
N ARG A 41 -1.92 -8.55 5.01
CA ARG A 41 -2.34 -9.37 6.16
C ARG A 41 -1.18 -9.81 7.04
N LEU A 42 -0.06 -10.24 6.44
CA LEU A 42 1.13 -10.62 7.20
C LEU A 42 1.72 -9.45 7.99
N LEU A 43 1.71 -8.24 7.43
CA LEU A 43 2.19 -7.04 8.10
C LEU A 43 1.25 -6.60 9.22
N ASP A 44 -0.06 -6.69 9.01
CA ASP A 44 -1.07 -6.38 10.02
C ASP A 44 -0.94 -7.36 11.22
N ASP A 45 -0.87 -8.66 10.95
CA ASP A 45 -0.67 -9.70 11.99
C ASP A 45 0.64 -9.48 12.77
N ALA A 46 1.73 -9.18 12.06
CA ALA A 46 3.03 -8.91 12.69
C ALA A 46 3.02 -7.61 13.51
N GLY A 47 2.34 -6.56 13.03
CA GLY A 47 2.17 -5.29 13.73
C GLY A 47 1.38 -5.47 15.03
N GLU A 48 0.28 -6.23 14.99
CA GLU A 48 -0.53 -6.56 16.17
C GLU A 48 0.28 -7.36 17.21
N ALA A 49 1.04 -8.36 16.75
CA ALA A 49 1.91 -9.14 17.63
C ALA A 49 2.98 -8.28 18.30
N LEU A 50 3.66 -7.42 17.54
CA LEU A 50 4.67 -6.50 18.08
C LEU A 50 4.06 -5.53 19.10
N SER A 51 2.92 -4.93 18.79
CA SER A 51 2.19 -4.04 19.70
C SER A 51 1.87 -4.75 21.02
N THR A 52 1.34 -5.97 20.94
CA THR A 52 1.04 -6.81 22.11
C THR A 52 2.29 -7.10 22.95
N HIS A 53 3.40 -7.46 22.30
CA HIS A 53 4.67 -7.71 22.99
C HIS A 53 5.22 -6.46 23.68
N PHE A 54 5.14 -5.30 23.04
CA PHE A 54 5.59 -4.05 23.65
C PHE A 54 4.73 -3.64 24.84
N TYR A 55 3.40 -3.76 24.76
CA TYR A 55 2.52 -3.51 25.91
C TYR A 55 2.79 -4.47 27.07
N SER A 56 3.00 -5.77 26.79
CA SER A 56 3.37 -6.75 27.82
C SER A 56 4.68 -6.38 28.50
N ALA A 57 5.73 -6.10 27.71
CA ALA A 57 7.03 -5.70 28.21
C ALA A 57 6.97 -4.41 29.04
N SER A 58 6.16 -3.43 28.61
CA SER A 58 5.95 -2.19 29.35
C SER A 58 5.30 -2.44 30.73
N ASN A 59 4.31 -3.33 30.79
CA ASN A 59 3.64 -3.69 32.05
C ASN A 59 4.58 -4.43 33.01
N GLU A 60 5.39 -5.36 32.49
CA GLU A 60 6.40 -6.07 33.28
C GLU A 60 7.46 -5.12 33.84
N ALA A 61 7.96 -4.19 33.00
CA ALA A 61 8.88 -3.16 33.44
C ALA A 61 8.24 -2.27 34.52
N MET A 62 7.02 -1.77 34.32
CA MET A 62 6.32 -0.97 35.33
C MET A 62 6.17 -1.72 36.67
N GLY A 63 5.86 -3.02 36.63
CA GLY A 63 5.76 -3.88 37.81
C GLY A 63 7.08 -4.00 38.57
N LEU A 64 8.19 -4.25 37.85
CA LEU A 64 9.53 -4.32 38.43
C LEU A 64 10.02 -2.96 38.97
N LEU A 65 9.65 -1.85 38.32
CA LEU A 65 10.00 -0.51 38.79
C LEU A 65 9.36 -0.22 40.14
N SER A 66 8.12 -0.67 40.31
CA SER A 66 7.31 -0.44 41.52
C SER A 66 7.83 -1.21 42.74
N THR A 67 8.66 -2.24 42.54
CA THR A 67 9.24 -3.06 43.62
C THR A 67 10.73 -2.76 43.87
N THR A 68 11.33 -1.83 43.13
CA THR A 68 12.75 -1.50 43.22
C THR A 68 12.97 -0.24 44.08
N ASP A 69 13.81 -0.33 45.11
CA ASP A 69 14.08 0.74 46.09
C ASP A 69 15.02 1.87 45.59
N GLY A 70 14.84 2.36 44.36
CA GLY A 70 15.54 3.55 43.85
C GLY A 70 17.08 3.40 43.80
N GLY A 71 17.57 2.78 42.73
CA GLY A 71 19.00 2.67 42.41
C GLY A 71 19.22 2.44 40.91
N ASN A 72 20.43 2.10 40.46
CA ASN A 72 20.77 1.94 39.04
C ASN A 72 19.82 1.00 38.26
N THR A 73 19.26 -0.02 38.92
CA THR A 73 18.25 -0.92 38.34
C THR A 73 16.97 -0.16 37.95
N SER A 74 16.54 0.81 38.76
CA SER A 74 15.39 1.68 38.47
C SER A 74 15.63 2.53 37.23
N ASP A 75 16.85 3.05 37.05
CA ASP A 75 17.19 3.89 35.90
C ASP A 75 17.30 3.08 34.60
N GLY A 76 17.90 1.88 34.65
CA GLY A 76 17.89 0.96 33.50
C GLY A 76 16.49 0.57 33.07
N LEU A 77 15.57 0.39 34.03
CA LEU A 77 14.17 0.07 33.74
C LEU A 77 13.41 1.23 33.09
N LYS A 78 13.63 2.46 33.56
CA LYS A 78 13.07 3.67 32.93
C LYS A 78 13.54 3.79 31.47
N GLN A 79 14.81 3.46 31.19
CA GLN A 79 15.33 3.46 29.83
C GLN A 79 14.62 2.42 28.96
N ILE A 80 14.43 1.19 29.46
CA ILE A 80 13.67 0.15 28.74
C ILE A 80 12.25 0.62 28.45
N MET A 81 11.57 1.29 29.39
CA MET A 81 10.23 1.84 29.16
C MET A 81 10.22 2.93 28.07
N GLN A 82 11.26 3.77 28.00
CA GLN A 82 11.40 4.76 26.93
C GLN A 82 11.62 4.10 25.57
N ASP A 83 12.48 3.08 25.50
CA ASP A 83 12.75 2.35 24.26
C ASP A 83 11.49 1.62 23.76
N ILE A 84 10.69 1.06 24.66
CA ILE A 84 9.40 0.43 24.35
C ILE A 84 8.40 1.46 23.81
N ALA A 85 8.30 2.64 24.45
CA ALA A 85 7.43 3.72 23.95
C ALA A 85 7.87 4.21 22.56
N GLY A 86 9.18 4.31 22.32
CA GLY A 86 9.74 4.60 20.99
C GLY A 86 9.38 3.55 19.95
N ALA A 87 9.44 2.26 20.31
CA ALA A 87 9.06 1.17 19.42
C ALA A 87 7.56 1.16 19.08
N ILE A 88 6.68 1.42 20.05
CA ILE A 88 5.24 1.57 19.82
C ILE A 88 4.97 2.76 18.87
N THR A 89 5.69 3.86 19.04
CA THR A 89 5.59 5.01 18.12
C THR A 89 6.06 4.64 16.72
N ALA A 90 7.17 3.89 16.60
CA ALA A 90 7.67 3.43 15.31
C ALA A 90 6.71 2.46 14.59
N LEU A 91 5.87 1.71 15.33
CA LEU A 91 4.81 0.90 14.71
C LEU A 91 3.77 1.74 13.96
N GLN A 92 3.68 3.06 14.17
CA GLN A 92 2.84 3.93 13.34
C GLN A 92 3.29 3.98 11.87
N PHE A 93 4.56 3.67 11.57
CA PHE A 93 5.02 3.49 10.19
C PHE A 93 4.44 2.25 9.52
N GLN A 94 3.99 1.24 10.28
CA GLN A 94 3.32 0.07 9.72
C GLN A 94 1.95 0.45 9.15
N ASP A 95 1.18 1.30 9.83
CA ASP A 95 -0.10 1.77 9.30
C ASP A 95 0.07 2.53 7.96
N MET A 96 1.08 3.39 7.87
CA MET A 96 1.43 4.08 6.61
C MET A 96 1.85 3.09 5.49
N ALA A 97 2.61 2.04 5.83
CA ALA A 97 3.00 1.01 4.86
C ALA A 97 1.79 0.19 4.38
N THR A 98 0.89 -0.19 5.28
CA THR A 98 -0.36 -0.90 4.96
C THR A 98 -1.24 -0.06 4.03
N GLN A 99 -1.37 1.26 4.25
CA GLN A 99 -2.10 2.16 3.36
C GLN A 99 -1.49 2.24 1.95
N LEU A 100 -0.15 2.32 1.83
CA LEU A 100 0.55 2.32 0.54
C LEU A 100 0.37 1.00 -0.23
N ILE A 101 0.41 -0.13 0.48
CA ILE A 101 0.16 -1.45 -0.12
C ILE A 101 -1.27 -1.53 -0.64
N ALA A 102 -2.27 -1.13 0.16
CA ALA A 102 -3.67 -1.14 -0.24
C ALA A 102 -3.92 -0.29 -1.50
N HIS A 103 -3.37 0.92 -1.55
CA HIS A 103 -3.47 1.79 -2.72
C HIS A 103 -2.78 1.18 -3.95
N THR A 104 -1.60 0.60 -3.78
CA THR A 104 -0.87 -0.08 -4.86
C THR A 104 -1.69 -1.25 -5.41
N SER A 105 -2.27 -2.08 -4.54
CA SER A 105 -3.17 -3.18 -4.93
C SER A 105 -4.36 -2.67 -5.74
N GLN A 106 -5.01 -1.59 -5.30
CA GLN A 106 -6.16 -1.03 -6.00
C GLN A 106 -5.80 -0.48 -7.39
N ARG A 107 -4.63 0.15 -7.52
CA ARG A 107 -4.12 0.62 -8.81
C ARG A 107 -3.80 -0.53 -9.76
N LEU A 108 -3.15 -1.59 -9.27
CA LEU A 108 -2.83 -2.76 -10.10
C LEU A 108 -4.10 -3.51 -10.54
N ARG A 109 -5.08 -3.64 -9.64
CA ARG A 109 -6.41 -4.19 -9.96
C ARG A 109 -7.09 -3.38 -11.07
N ASN A 110 -7.12 -2.07 -10.93
CA ASN A 110 -7.69 -1.19 -11.94
C ASN A 110 -6.96 -1.31 -13.30
N CYS A 111 -5.63 -1.45 -13.32
CA CYS A 111 -4.88 -1.73 -14.55
C CYS A 111 -5.30 -3.07 -15.18
N ALA A 112 -5.47 -4.13 -14.38
CA ALA A 112 -5.90 -5.43 -14.85
C ALA A 112 -7.32 -5.38 -15.44
N ASP A 113 -8.23 -4.65 -14.79
CA ASP A 113 -9.62 -4.51 -15.24
C ASP A 113 -9.72 -3.68 -16.53
N GLN A 114 -8.94 -2.60 -16.67
CA GLN A 114 -8.84 -1.82 -17.91
C GLN A 114 -8.29 -2.67 -19.06
N LEU A 115 -7.20 -3.40 -18.82
CA LEU A 115 -6.63 -4.31 -19.81
C LEU A 115 -7.64 -5.37 -20.25
N ALA A 116 -8.42 -5.89 -19.30
CA ALA A 116 -9.47 -6.86 -19.58
C ALA A 116 -10.53 -6.30 -20.51
N ARG A 117 -11.05 -5.11 -20.17
CA ARG A 117 -12.08 -4.41 -20.95
C ARG A 117 -11.62 -4.10 -22.35
N ASP A 118 -10.41 -3.54 -22.49
CA ASP A 118 -9.90 -3.06 -23.77
C ASP A 118 -9.48 -4.21 -24.70
N THR A 119 -9.14 -5.38 -24.14
CA THR A 119 -8.67 -6.54 -24.93
C THR A 119 -9.76 -7.58 -25.18
N PHE A 120 -10.60 -7.88 -24.18
CA PHE A 120 -11.60 -8.95 -24.26
C PHE A 120 -13.03 -8.44 -24.47
N GLY A 121 -13.31 -7.16 -24.16
CA GLY A 121 -14.65 -6.57 -24.24
C GLY A 121 -15.04 -6.02 -25.61
N MET A 122 -14.23 -6.20 -26.66
CA MET A 122 -14.54 -5.68 -28.00
C MET A 122 -15.62 -6.48 -28.77
N ASP A 123 -15.88 -7.73 -28.37
CA ASP A 123 -16.83 -8.64 -29.04
C ASP A 123 -18.11 -8.95 -28.21
N ASP A 124 -18.28 -8.37 -27.02
CA ASP A 124 -19.46 -8.62 -26.18
C ASP A 124 -20.65 -7.72 -26.57
N GLU A 125 -21.64 -8.31 -27.25
CA GLU A 125 -22.96 -7.70 -27.51
C GLU A 125 -23.75 -7.38 -26.22
N ASP A 126 -23.34 -7.90 -25.06
CA ASP A 126 -24.05 -7.81 -23.76
C ASP A 126 -23.57 -6.66 -22.83
N GLY A 127 -22.68 -5.79 -23.29
CA GLY A 127 -22.36 -4.52 -22.63
C GLY A 127 -20.98 -4.48 -21.94
N ALA A 128 -20.35 -3.30 -21.98
CA ALA A 128 -18.99 -3.10 -21.50
C ALA A 128 -18.85 -3.39 -20.01
N ALA A 129 -17.83 -4.19 -19.65
CA ALA A 129 -17.42 -4.41 -18.26
C ALA A 129 -17.20 -3.06 -17.55
N ILE A 130 -17.89 -2.87 -16.41
CA ILE A 130 -17.75 -1.65 -15.60
C ILE A 130 -16.42 -1.75 -14.87
N VAL A 131 -15.45 -0.93 -15.26
CA VAL A 131 -14.19 -0.78 -14.55
C VAL A 131 -14.37 0.25 -13.44
N GLU A 132 -14.02 -0.12 -12.21
CA GLU A 132 -14.05 0.81 -11.07
C GLU A 132 -13.08 1.98 -11.33
N ILE A 133 -13.48 3.21 -11.00
CA ILE A 133 -12.64 4.39 -11.21
C ILE A 133 -11.37 4.27 -10.38
N ALA A 134 -10.21 4.44 -11.02
CA ALA A 134 -8.91 4.40 -10.34
C ALA A 134 -8.87 5.37 -9.15
N PRO A 135 -8.10 5.06 -8.08
CA PRO A 135 -7.89 5.99 -6.99
C PRO A 135 -7.46 7.38 -7.50
N LEU A 136 -8.28 8.40 -7.25
CA LEU A 136 -8.13 9.73 -7.83
C LEU A 136 -6.87 10.46 -7.33
N ARG A 137 -6.29 10.03 -6.20
CA ARG A 137 -5.11 10.66 -5.62
C ARG A 137 -3.84 9.87 -5.96
N PRO A 138 -2.83 10.53 -6.56
CA PRO A 138 -1.57 9.87 -6.93
C PRO A 138 -0.76 9.41 -5.71
N ASN A 139 -0.89 10.11 -4.58
CA ASN A 139 -0.29 9.74 -3.29
C ASN A 139 -1.39 9.58 -2.23
N PRO A 140 -1.57 8.39 -1.65
CA PRO A 140 -2.59 8.13 -0.64
C PRO A 140 -2.20 8.59 0.77
N VAL A 141 -0.90 8.81 1.02
CA VAL A 141 -0.39 9.23 2.33
C VAL A 141 0.05 10.69 2.28
N THR A 142 -0.68 11.55 2.97
CA THR A 142 -0.21 12.88 3.36
C THR A 142 -0.19 12.94 4.88
N GLN A 143 0.89 13.45 5.49
CA GLN A 143 1.01 13.55 6.95
C GLN A 143 -0.15 14.36 7.57
N ASP A 144 -0.73 15.27 6.79
CA ASP A 144 -1.82 16.16 7.22
C ASP A 144 -3.17 15.45 7.44
N GLU A 145 -3.37 14.22 6.93
CA GLU A 145 -4.62 13.46 7.11
C GLU A 145 -4.59 12.50 8.32
N MET A 146 -3.43 12.33 8.94
CA MET A 146 -3.23 11.51 10.12
C MET A 146 -3.25 12.42 11.34
N ASP A 147 -4.20 12.24 12.25
CA ASP A 147 -4.18 12.82 13.61
C ASP A 147 -3.09 12.16 14.49
N ALA A 148 -1.93 11.90 13.88
CA ALA A 148 -0.72 11.43 14.49
C ALA A 148 0.21 12.63 14.53
N GLY A 149 0.36 13.23 15.71
CA GLY A 149 1.24 14.37 15.93
C GLY A 149 2.59 14.19 15.23
N SER A 150 3.08 15.26 14.61
CA SER A 150 4.29 15.29 13.77
C SER A 150 5.41 14.39 14.30
N ILE A 151 5.81 13.38 13.52
CA ILE A 151 7.00 12.61 13.81
C ILE A 151 8.21 13.45 13.36
N GLU A 152 8.95 14.00 14.31
CA GLU A 152 10.28 14.56 14.05
C GLU A 152 11.21 13.40 13.62
N LEU A 153 11.53 13.37 12.33
CA LEU A 153 12.65 12.58 11.81
C LEU A 153 13.94 13.31 12.19
N PHE A 154 14.64 12.82 13.22
CA PHE A 154 15.97 13.27 13.61
C PHE A 154 17.02 12.95 12.53
#